data_AF-A0A1L7I1G7-F1
#
_entry.id   AF-A0A1L7I1G7-F1
#
_cell.length_a   1.000
_cell.length_b   1.000
_cell.length_c   1.000
_cell.angle_alpha   90.00
_cell.angle_beta   90.00
_cell.angle_gamma   90.00
#
_symmetry.space_group_name_H-M   'P 1'
#
loop_
_entity.id
_entity.type
_entity.pdbx_description
1 polymer ?
#
loop_
_entity_poly.entity_id
_entity_poly.type
_entity_poly.pdbx_seq_one_letter_code
_entity_poly.pdbx_strand_id
1 'polypeptide(L)'
;MPRIENKKQFFAKVQNALAGFLIFLNGIDSFQDYPVIGFINIIIGTALFSVFMLSKKGKFDNEFIKPLILFSEGVGLLLVGYVSFLKGAERLPYVFYAAAAGYLIASLVQFRKRLAEGKSLKIDF
;
A
#
# COMPACT_ATOMS: atom_id res chain seq x y z
N MET A 1 -20.56 3.98 -21.72
CA MET A 1 -19.16 4.48 -21.74
C MET A 1 -18.24 3.57 -20.91
N PRO A 2 -17.86 2.36 -21.37
CA PRO A 2 -17.14 1.36 -20.55
C PRO A 2 -15.60 1.39 -20.67
N ARG A 3 -15.04 2.09 -21.68
CA ARG A 3 -13.60 2.01 -22.02
C ARG A 3 -12.68 2.82 -21.09
N ILE A 4 -13.19 3.87 -20.44
CA ILE A 4 -12.40 4.79 -19.59
C ILE A 4 -12.23 4.21 -18.17
N GLU A 5 -13.24 3.51 -17.68
CA GLU A 5 -13.25 2.89 -16.35
C GLU A 5 -12.16 1.81 -16.20
N ASN A 6 -11.98 1.00 -17.24
CA ASN A 6 -10.92 -0.01 -17.31
C ASN A 6 -9.50 0.58 -17.26
N LYS A 7 -9.28 1.76 -17.88
CA LYS A 7 -7.98 2.43 -17.84
C LYS A 7 -7.65 2.94 -16.43
N LYS A 8 -8.60 3.59 -15.74
CA LYS A 8 -8.38 4.10 -14.37
C LYS A 8 -8.06 2.98 -13.38
N GLN A 9 -8.79 1.86 -13.46
CA GLN A 9 -8.52 0.70 -12.62
C GLN A 9 -7.16 0.05 -12.92
N PHE A 10 -6.75 0.01 -14.19
CA PHE A 10 -5.43 -0.48 -14.57
C PHE A 10 -4.30 0.39 -14.00
N PHE A 11 -4.40 1.72 -14.12
CA PHE A 11 -3.40 2.64 -13.55
C PHE A 11 -3.29 2.50 -12.04
N ALA A 12 -4.41 2.40 -11.32
CA ALA A 12 -4.40 2.19 -9.87
C ALA A 12 -3.72 0.86 -9.49
N LYS A 13 -4.00 -0.23 -10.22
CA LYS A 13 -3.36 -1.53 -9.98
C LYS A 13 -1.85 -1.47 -10.23
N VAL A 14 -1.42 -0.80 -11.31
CA VAL A 14 0.01 -0.60 -11.63
C VAL A 14 0.70 0.25 -10.57
N GLN A 15 0.05 1.32 -10.10
CA GLN A 15 0.57 2.16 -9.02
C GLN A 15 0.82 1.33 -7.75
N ASN A 16 -0.15 0.50 -7.34
CA ASN A 16 0.01 -0.33 -6.15
C ASN A 16 1.13 -1.38 -6.31
N ALA A 17 1.27 -1.94 -7.51
CA ALA A 17 2.36 -2.87 -7.81
C ALA A 17 3.72 -2.18 -7.73
N LEU A 18 3.84 -0.97 -8.27
CA LEU A 18 5.05 -0.15 -8.19
C LEU A 18 5.34 0.25 -6.74
N ALA A 19 4.34 0.69 -5.98
CA ALA A 19 4.50 1.03 -4.57
C ALA A 19 5.00 -0.19 -3.76
N GLY A 20 4.35 -1.35 -3.93
CA GLY A 20 4.77 -2.60 -3.29
C GLY A 20 6.19 -3.01 -3.67
N PHE A 21 6.57 -2.88 -4.95
CA PHE A 21 7.92 -3.18 -5.42
C PHE A 21 8.96 -2.22 -4.85
N LEU A 22 8.68 -0.91 -4.78
CA LEU A 22 9.59 0.08 -4.20
C LEU A 22 9.76 -0.12 -2.70
N ILE A 23 8.67 -0.41 -1.97
CA ILE A 23 8.73 -0.73 -0.54
C ILE A 23 9.56 -2.00 -0.32
N PHE A 24 9.39 -3.02 -1.17
CA PHE A 24 10.19 -4.25 -1.12
C PHE A 24 11.68 -4.00 -1.35
N LEU A 25 12.04 -3.24 -2.39
CA LEU A 25 13.45 -2.89 -2.67
C LEU A 25 14.06 -2.09 -1.51
N ASN A 26 13.32 -1.12 -0.96
CA ASN A 26 13.78 -0.39 0.21
C ASN A 26 13.93 -1.30 1.43
N GLY A 27 13.06 -2.29 1.59
CA GLY A 27 13.17 -3.29 2.63
C GLY A 27 14.46 -4.11 2.53
N ILE A 28 14.85 -4.55 1.32
CA ILE A 28 16.13 -5.23 1.08
C ILE A 28 17.31 -4.33 1.41
N ASP A 29 17.31 -3.09 0.89
CA ASP A 29 18.38 -2.11 1.12
C ASP A 29 18.53 -1.75 2.62
N SER A 30 17.41 -1.69 3.33
CA SER A 30 17.39 -1.36 4.76
C SER A 30 17.66 -2.56 5.66
N PHE A 31 17.64 -3.80 5.13
CA PHE A 31 17.79 -5.00 5.95
C PHE A 31 19.18 -5.14 6.57
N GLN A 32 20.21 -4.57 5.93
CA GLN A 32 21.58 -4.61 6.45
C GLN A 32 21.76 -3.70 7.68
N ASP A 33 21.26 -2.46 7.60
CA ASP A 33 21.45 -1.46 8.67
C ASP A 33 20.31 -1.49 9.71
N TYR A 34 19.10 -1.82 9.26
CA TYR A 34 17.86 -1.79 10.05
C TYR A 34 17.04 -3.07 9.82
N PRO A 35 17.51 -4.24 10.29
CA PRO A 35 16.96 -5.55 9.92
C PRO A 35 15.48 -5.70 10.23
N VAL A 36 15.01 -5.18 11.36
CA VAL A 36 13.58 -5.25 11.74
C VAL A 36 12.71 -4.45 10.77
N ILE A 37 13.12 -3.22 10.45
CA ILE A 37 12.35 -2.34 9.55
C ILE A 37 12.43 -2.86 8.11
N GLY A 38 13.61 -3.31 7.68
CA GLY A 38 13.82 -3.96 6.40
C GLY A 38 12.93 -5.19 6.23
N PHE A 39 12.86 -6.05 7.24
CA PHE A 39 12.01 -7.24 7.24
C PHE A 39 10.52 -6.88 7.12
N ILE A 40 10.05 -5.91 7.89
CA ILE A 40 8.65 -5.44 7.82
C ILE A 40 8.34 -4.89 6.43
N ASN A 41 9.23 -4.08 5.85
CA ASN A 41 9.06 -3.54 4.49
C ASN A 41 9.05 -4.63 3.42
N ILE A 42 9.91 -5.66 3.55
CA ILE A 42 9.90 -6.83 2.66
C ILE A 42 8.54 -7.54 2.71
N ILE A 43 8.00 -7.78 3.92
CA ILE A 43 6.69 -8.42 4.10
C ILE A 43 5.58 -7.57 3.47
N ILE A 44 5.54 -6.27 3.79
CA ILE A 44 4.52 -5.35 3.26
C ILE A 44 4.58 -5.29 1.73
N GLY A 45 5.77 -5.13 1.15
CA GLY A 45 5.96 -5.09 -0.29
C GLY A 45 5.54 -6.40 -0.98
N THR A 46 5.90 -7.54 -0.39
CA THR A 46 5.50 -8.86 -0.90
C THR A 46 3.99 -9.07 -0.82
N ALA A 47 3.35 -8.63 0.26
CA ALA A 47 1.90 -8.72 0.43
C ALA A 47 1.17 -7.87 -0.62
N LEU A 48 1.59 -6.61 -0.83
CA LEU A 48 1.04 -5.73 -1.85
C LEU A 48 1.18 -6.31 -3.26
N PHE A 49 2.35 -6.88 -3.56
CA PHE A 49 2.60 -7.53 -4.85
C PHE A 49 1.75 -8.78 -5.05
N SER A 50 1.56 -9.58 -4.00
CA SER A 50 0.70 -10.77 -4.01
C SER A 50 -0.76 -10.38 -4.26
N VAL A 51 -1.24 -9.33 -3.59
CA VAL A 51 -2.59 -8.78 -3.80
C VAL A 51 -2.76 -8.27 -5.24
N PHE A 52 -1.76 -7.60 -5.82
CA PHE A 52 -1.79 -7.22 -7.23
C PHE A 52 -1.91 -8.43 -8.16
N MET A 53 -1.08 -9.46 -7.98
CA MET A 53 -1.12 -10.68 -8.79
C MET A 53 -2.46 -11.41 -8.69
N LEU A 54 -3.04 -11.47 -7.49
CA LEU A 54 -4.35 -12.07 -7.26
C LEU A 54 -5.49 -11.22 -7.85
N SER A 55 -5.39 -9.89 -7.80
CA SER A 55 -6.35 -8.97 -8.42
C SER A 55 -6.35 -9.05 -9.96
N LYS A 56 -5.23 -9.45 -10.57
CA LYS A 56 -5.13 -9.69 -12.02
C LYS A 56 -5.88 -10.96 -12.43
N LYS A 57 -5.97 -11.95 -11.53
CA LYS A 57 -6.71 -13.20 -11.75
C LYS A 57 -8.22 -13.08 -11.47
N GLY A 58 -8.73 -11.88 -11.16
CA GLY A 58 -10.15 -11.64 -10.90
C GLY A 58 -10.69 -12.23 -9.59
N LYS A 59 -9.83 -12.85 -8.76
CA LYS A 59 -10.25 -13.57 -7.54
C LYS A 59 -10.44 -12.67 -6.32
N PHE A 60 -9.90 -11.46 -6.35
CA PHE A 60 -9.90 -10.55 -5.21
C PHE A 60 -10.23 -9.13 -5.67
N ASP A 61 -11.49 -8.90 -6.04
CA ASP A 61 -12.08 -7.55 -6.15
C ASP A 61 -12.94 -7.26 -4.90
N ASN A 62 -12.54 -7.84 -3.78
CA ASN A 62 -13.28 -7.70 -2.54
C ASN A 62 -13.10 -6.26 -2.07
N GLU A 63 -14.19 -5.52 -1.95
CA GLU A 63 -14.10 -4.09 -1.80
C GLU A 63 -13.31 -3.72 -0.51
N PHE A 64 -13.35 -4.55 0.54
CA PHE A 64 -12.56 -4.40 1.78
C PHE A 64 -11.04 -4.41 1.61
N ILE A 65 -10.52 -4.94 0.51
CA ILE A 65 -9.08 -5.03 0.26
C ILE A 65 -8.49 -3.68 -0.12
N LYS A 66 -9.28 -2.83 -0.79
CA LYS A 66 -8.84 -1.48 -1.20
C LYS A 66 -8.34 -0.61 -0.03
N PRO A 67 -9.10 -0.44 1.07
CA PRO A 67 -8.62 0.33 2.20
C PRO A 67 -7.45 -0.33 2.94
N LEU A 68 -7.36 -1.67 2.96
CA LEU A 68 -6.21 -2.40 3.51
C LEU A 68 -4.93 -2.17 2.70
N ILE A 69 -5.03 -2.14 1.37
CA ILE A 69 -3.91 -1.78 0.48
C ILE A 69 -3.42 -0.37 0.82
N LEU A 70 -4.32 0.62 0.84
CA LEU A 70 -3.97 2.02 1.15
C LEU A 70 -3.33 2.15 2.54
N PHE A 71 -3.85 1.41 3.52
CA PHE A 71 -3.26 1.37 4.85
C PHE A 71 -1.83 0.82 4.82
N SER A 72 -1.64 -0.31 4.12
CA SER A 72 -0.33 -0.98 4.02
C SER A 72 0.69 -0.12 3.26
N GLU A 73 0.27 0.56 2.19
CA GLU A 73 1.10 1.55 1.49
C GLU A 73 1.47 2.73 2.38
N GLY A 74 0.51 3.26 3.16
CA GLY A 74 0.76 4.33 4.12
C GLY A 74 1.77 3.93 5.18
N VAL A 75 1.63 2.74 5.79
CA VAL A 75 2.58 2.22 6.78
C VAL A 75 3.96 1.98 6.14
N GLY A 76 4.02 1.38 4.95
CA GLY A 76 5.28 1.15 4.25
C GLY A 76 6.01 2.46 3.95
N LEU A 77 5.31 3.48 3.46
CA LEU A 77 5.89 4.81 3.21
C LEU A 77 6.37 5.49 4.50
N LEU A 78 5.67 5.29 5.62
CA LEU A 78 6.09 5.82 6.92
C LEU A 78 7.42 5.19 7.34
N LEU A 79 7.57 3.87 7.17
CA LEU A 79 8.82 3.16 7.47
C LEU A 79 9.96 3.56 6.52
N VAL A 80 9.67 3.71 5.21
CA VAL A 80 10.64 4.21 4.23
C VAL A 80 11.10 5.64 4.59
N GLY A 81 10.17 6.50 4.99
CA GLY A 81 10.48 7.85 5.47
C GLY A 81 11.36 7.83 6.71
N TYR A 82 11.05 6.95 7.66
CA TYR A 82 11.83 6.78 8.89
C TYR A 82 13.26 6.30 8.61
N VAL A 83 13.44 5.28 7.77
CA VAL A 83 14.78 4.83 7.40
C VAL A 83 15.53 5.91 6.63
N SER A 84 14.86 6.63 5.73
CA SER A 84 15.49 7.73 4.98
C SER A 84 15.98 8.84 5.92
N PHE A 85 15.24 9.12 7.00
CA PHE A 85 15.65 10.07 8.03
C PHE A 85 16.88 9.57 8.80
N LEU A 86 16.89 8.28 9.18
CA LEU A 86 18.04 7.68 9.86
C LEU A 86 19.30 7.64 8.97
N LYS A 87 19.13 7.46 7.65
CA LYS A 87 20.22 7.53 6.66
C LYS A 87 20.66 8.99 6.35
N GLY A 88 20.09 10.00 7.01
CA GLY A 88 20.49 11.40 6.89
C GLY A 88 19.92 12.14 5.67
N ALA A 89 18.89 11.61 5.00
CA ALA A 89 18.26 12.32 3.89
C ALA A 89 17.47 13.54 4.41
N GLU A 90 17.84 14.74 3.97
CA GLU A 90 17.25 15.97 4.54
C GLU A 90 15.79 16.21 4.12
N ARG A 91 15.40 15.87 2.88
CA ARG A 91 14.09 16.26 2.33
C ARG A 91 13.17 15.10 1.97
N LEU A 92 13.72 13.95 1.59
CA LEU A 92 12.94 12.76 1.23
C LEU A 92 12.00 12.28 2.35
N PRO A 93 12.39 12.24 3.64
CA PRO A 93 11.52 11.75 4.71
C PRO A 93 10.21 12.50 4.80
N TYR A 94 10.24 13.84 4.65
CA TYR A 94 9.04 14.68 4.73
C TYR A 94 8.06 14.39 3.59
N VAL A 95 8.57 14.11 2.39
CA VAL A 95 7.74 13.71 1.24
C VAL A 95 7.07 12.37 1.52
N PHE A 96 7.81 11.40 2.04
CA PHE A 96 7.26 10.09 2.41
C PHE A 96 6.24 10.17 3.54
N TYR A 97 6.48 10.99 4.58
CA TYR A 97 5.53 11.20 5.66
C TYR A 97 4.26 11.91 5.20
N ALA A 98 4.36 12.92 4.34
CA ALA A 98 3.21 13.58 3.75
C ALA A 98 2.37 12.61 2.90
N ALA A 99 3.03 11.79 2.08
CA ALA A 99 2.37 10.74 1.30
C ALA A 99 1.70 9.70 2.23
N ALA A 100 2.42 9.20 3.24
CA ALA A 100 1.91 8.25 4.22
C ALA A 100 0.66 8.76 4.92
N ALA A 101 0.66 10.03 5.36
CA ALA A 101 -0.51 10.65 5.96
C ALA A 101 -1.71 10.67 5.00
N GLY A 102 -1.50 11.03 3.73
CA GLY A 102 -2.55 11.00 2.70
C GLY A 102 -3.14 9.61 2.50
N TYR A 103 -2.30 8.58 2.41
CA TYR A 103 -2.72 7.19 2.27
C TYR A 103 -3.50 6.67 3.49
N LEU A 104 -3.04 6.99 4.70
CA LEU A 104 -3.72 6.60 5.94
C LEU A 104 -5.08 7.31 6.09
N ILE A 105 -5.16 8.60 5.77
CA ILE A 105 -6.44 9.35 5.77
C ILE A 105 -7.39 8.76 4.74
N ALA A 106 -6.92 8.50 3.51
CA ALA A 106 -7.75 7.90 2.46
C ALA A 106 -8.27 6.52 2.87
N SER A 107 -7.42 5.70 3.51
CA SER A 107 -7.81 4.40 4.07
C SER A 107 -8.91 4.55 5.13
N LEU A 108 -8.74 5.45 6.10
CA LEU A 108 -9.71 5.71 7.17
C LEU A 108 -11.07 6.19 6.62
N VAL A 109 -11.06 7.12 5.67
CA VAL A 109 -12.28 7.61 5.02
C VAL A 109 -12.99 6.47 4.31
N GLN A 110 -12.24 5.63 3.59
CA GLN A 110 -12.79 4.49 2.87
C GLN A 110 -13.31 3.40 3.82
N PHE A 111 -12.66 3.16 4.96
CA PHE A 111 -13.16 2.28 6.02
C PHE A 111 -14.45 2.81 6.65
N ARG A 112 -14.51 4.10 7.01
CA ARG A 112 -15.71 4.72 7.58
C ARG A 112 -16.90 4.65 6.64
N LYS A 113 -16.68 4.95 5.35
CA LYS A 113 -17.73 4.86 4.34
C LYS A 113 -18.31 3.43 4.26
N ARG A 114 -17.47 2.41 4.35
CA ARG A 114 -17.89 1.00 4.32
C ARG A 114 -18.66 0.57 5.56
N LEU A 115 -18.18 0.98 6.75
CA LEU A 115 -18.87 0.72 8.00
C LEU A 115 -20.25 1.39 8.02
N ALA A 116 -20.37 2.61 7.47
CA ALA A 116 -21.64 3.31 7.32
C ALA A 116 -22.59 2.65 6.29
N GLU A 117 -22.05 2.00 5.26
CA GLU A 117 -22.83 1.25 4.25
C GLU A 117 -23.35 -0.11 4.77
N GLY A 118 -23.03 -0.52 6.01
CA GLY A 118 -23.50 -1.79 6.59
C GLY A 118 -23.01 -3.04 5.84
N LYS A 119 -22.06 -2.90 4.91
CA LYS A 119 -21.40 -4.01 4.23
C LYS A 119 -20.50 -4.72 5.25
N SER A 120 -21.05 -5.69 5.97
CA SER A 120 -20.25 -6.63 6.75
C SER A 120 -19.47 -7.54 5.79
N LEU A 121 -18.32 -8.03 6.24
CA LEU A 121 -17.53 -9.04 5.54
C LEU A 121 -18.40 -10.28 5.24
N LYS A 122 -19.01 -10.34 4.05
CA LYS A 122 -19.41 -11.61 3.46
C LYS A 122 -18.16 -12.23 2.88
N ILE A 123 -17.48 -13.02 3.72
CA ILE A 123 -16.47 -13.97 3.24
C ILE A 123 -17.28 -15.17 2.76
N ASP A 124 -17.65 -15.18 1.49
CA ASP A 124 -18.15 -16.39 0.85
C ASP A 124 -16.92 -17.29 0.62
N PHE A 125 -16.81 -18.36 1.41
CA PHE A 125 -15.79 -19.41 1.29
C PHE A 125 -16.09 -20.33 0.10
#